data_AF-A0A6L8QC27-F1
#
_entry.id   AF-A0A6L8QC27-F1
#
_cell.length_a   1.000
_cell.length_b   1.000
_cell.length_c   1.000
_cell.angle_alpha   90.00
_cell.angle_beta   90.00
_cell.angle_gamma   90.00
#
_symmetry.space_group_name_H-M   'P 1'
#
loop_
_entity.id
_entity.type
_entity.pdbx_description
1 polymer ?
#
loop_
_entity_poly.entity_id
_entity_poly.type
_entity_poly.pdbx_seq_one_letter_code
_entity_poly.pdbx_strand_id
1 'polypeptide(L)'
;DLDNFKKLNDTYGHQAGDMTLKKTAEIMLTEKRTEDLACRYGGEELVLILPETTKVNALVIAERIRQKVEELELVFEGKQFSVTSSGGVASYPADAKDVKTLLNMADVALYQAKENGKNRIVLHNTDKRHYIRVDFAGDVQINKIDQERSQVTAQGKNFSRSGLLLESTVPIDIGTRVKVKLADQKLDTPITMKAEVVRLEKFDSHYDIGISFLEFNDISGNELANALTKSLLPSR
;
A
#
# COMPACT_ATOMS: atom_id res chain seq x y z
N ASP A 1 -4.51 -9.72 -10.52
CA ASP A 1 -4.57 -8.97 -11.79
C ASP A 1 -3.32 -9.12 -12.61
N LEU A 2 -3.47 -9.08 -13.94
CA LEU A 2 -2.37 -8.93 -14.87
C LEU A 2 -1.91 -7.47 -14.92
N ASP A 3 -0.61 -7.25 -14.77
CA ASP A 3 -0.03 -5.92 -14.72
C ASP A 3 0.02 -5.28 -16.11
N ASN A 4 -0.49 -4.04 -16.21
CA ASN A 4 -0.56 -3.27 -17.45
C ASN A 4 -1.37 -3.94 -18.57
N PHE A 5 -2.40 -4.73 -18.25
CA PHE A 5 -3.19 -5.47 -19.23
C PHE A 5 -3.83 -4.58 -20.32
N LYS A 6 -4.32 -3.39 -19.95
CA LYS A 6 -4.78 -2.41 -20.94
C LYS A 6 -3.68 -2.05 -21.96
N LYS A 7 -2.46 -1.77 -21.51
CA LYS A 7 -1.33 -1.46 -22.40
C LYS A 7 -0.99 -2.64 -23.31
N LEU A 8 -1.10 -3.86 -22.81
CA LEU A 8 -0.95 -5.09 -23.60
C LEU A 8 -2.00 -5.14 -24.71
N ASN A 9 -3.27 -4.93 -24.39
CA ASN A 9 -4.36 -4.86 -25.39
C ASN A 9 -4.12 -3.76 -26.42
N ASP A 10 -3.75 -2.56 -25.97
CA ASP A 10 -3.50 -1.41 -26.85
C ASP A 10 -2.31 -1.67 -27.80
N THR A 11 -1.33 -2.50 -27.40
CA THR A 11 -0.10 -2.77 -28.16
C THR A 11 -0.22 -3.99 -29.08
N TYR A 12 -0.86 -5.06 -28.61
CA TYR A 12 -0.90 -6.37 -29.27
C TYR A 12 -2.31 -6.80 -29.71
N GLY A 13 -3.33 -6.01 -29.40
CA GLY A 13 -4.73 -6.28 -29.71
C GLY A 13 -5.44 -7.14 -28.68
N HIS A 14 -6.77 -7.06 -28.67
CA HIS A 14 -7.62 -7.79 -27.72
C HIS A 14 -7.47 -9.32 -27.81
N GLN A 15 -7.17 -9.87 -28.99
CA GLN A 15 -6.94 -11.30 -29.16
C GLN A 15 -5.68 -11.77 -28.41
N ALA A 16 -4.62 -10.95 -28.38
CA ALA A 16 -3.44 -11.22 -27.57
C ALA A 16 -3.75 -11.16 -26.07
N GLY A 17 -4.59 -10.20 -25.66
CA GLY A 17 -5.11 -10.12 -24.29
C GLY A 17 -5.90 -11.37 -23.88
N ASP A 18 -6.83 -11.82 -24.72
CA ASP A 18 -7.62 -13.03 -24.48
C ASP A 18 -6.73 -14.28 -24.38
N MET A 19 -5.72 -14.41 -25.25
CA MET A 19 -4.74 -15.48 -25.16
C MET A 19 -3.95 -15.42 -23.84
N THR A 20 -3.56 -14.22 -23.41
CA THR A 20 -2.82 -14.01 -22.17
C THR A 20 -3.67 -14.40 -20.95
N LEU A 21 -4.94 -14.02 -20.92
CA LEU A 21 -5.88 -14.42 -19.87
C LEU A 21 -6.08 -15.94 -19.83
N LYS A 22 -6.21 -16.59 -20.99
CA LYS A 22 -6.34 -18.06 -21.07
C LYS A 22 -5.13 -18.77 -20.49
N LYS A 23 -3.92 -18.39 -20.91
CA LYS A 23 -2.67 -18.99 -20.39
C LYS A 23 -2.48 -18.73 -18.90
N THR A 24 -2.87 -17.55 -18.41
CA THR A 24 -2.85 -17.24 -16.98
C THR A 24 -3.83 -18.12 -16.21
N ALA A 25 -5.05 -18.32 -16.73
CA ALA A 25 -6.04 -19.20 -16.13
C ALA A 25 -5.58 -20.67 -16.12
N GLU A 26 -4.91 -21.15 -17.18
CA GLU A 26 -4.30 -22.49 -17.24
C GLU A 26 -3.27 -22.69 -16.14
N ILE A 27 -2.42 -21.69 -15.87
CA ILE A 27 -1.47 -21.71 -14.74
C ILE A 27 -2.24 -21.85 -13.42
N MET A 28 -3.26 -21.02 -13.19
CA MET A 28 -4.07 -21.09 -11.96
C MET A 28 -4.74 -22.45 -11.79
N LEU A 29 -5.29 -23.03 -12.87
CA LEU A 29 -5.93 -24.35 -12.86
C LEU A 29 -4.94 -25.48 -12.58
N THR A 30 -3.68 -25.31 -12.98
CA THR A 30 -2.61 -26.30 -12.73
C THR A 30 -2.07 -26.20 -11.30
N GLU A 31 -2.00 -24.99 -10.74
CA GLU A 31 -1.46 -24.76 -9.39
C GLU A 31 -2.47 -25.01 -8.27
N LYS A 32 -3.76 -24.84 -8.55
CA LYS A 32 -4.81 -25.05 -7.56
C LYS A 32 -5.00 -26.53 -7.24
N ARG A 33 -5.50 -26.82 -6.05
CA ARG A 33 -5.98 -28.15 -5.66
C ARG A 33 -7.38 -28.41 -6.22
N THR A 34 -7.87 -29.65 -6.07
CA THR A 34 -9.20 -30.02 -6.56
C THR A 34 -10.30 -29.23 -5.85
N GLU A 35 -10.16 -29.05 -4.54
CA GLU A 35 -11.07 -28.32 -3.65
C GLU A 35 -11.01 -26.79 -3.81
N ASP A 36 -9.92 -26.27 -4.39
CA ASP A 36 -9.75 -24.84 -4.63
C ASP A 36 -10.63 -24.36 -5.80
N LEU A 37 -11.14 -23.13 -5.71
CA LEU A 37 -11.95 -22.52 -6.76
C LEU A 37 -11.20 -21.39 -7.43
N ALA A 38 -10.93 -21.52 -8.73
CA ALA A 38 -10.45 -20.44 -9.57
C ALA A 38 -11.62 -19.85 -10.36
N CYS A 39 -11.79 -18.52 -10.36
CA CYS A 39 -12.83 -17.85 -11.11
C CYS A 39 -12.33 -16.56 -11.74
N ARG A 40 -12.97 -16.18 -12.87
CA ARG A 40 -12.82 -14.85 -13.46
C ARG A 40 -13.90 -13.96 -12.85
N TYR A 41 -13.47 -13.02 -12.01
CA TYR A 41 -14.37 -12.13 -11.27
C TYR A 41 -14.82 -10.93 -12.11
N GLY A 42 -13.92 -10.43 -12.95
CA GLY A 42 -14.15 -9.28 -13.84
C GLY A 42 -13.40 -9.42 -15.17
N GLY A 43 -13.23 -8.29 -15.88
CA GLY A 43 -12.58 -8.25 -17.20
C GLY A 43 -11.20 -8.92 -17.19
N GLU A 44 -10.27 -8.38 -16.41
CA GLU A 44 -8.90 -8.90 -16.25
C GLU A 44 -8.62 -9.46 -14.84
N GLU A 45 -9.66 -9.52 -14.00
CA GLU A 45 -9.57 -9.87 -12.60
C GLU A 45 -9.83 -11.37 -12.41
N LEU A 46 -8.82 -12.06 -11.89
CA LEU A 46 -8.85 -13.49 -11.58
C LEU A 46 -8.75 -13.66 -10.06
N VAL A 47 -9.61 -14.53 -9.51
CA VAL A 47 -9.72 -14.80 -8.08
C VAL A 47 -9.51 -16.28 -7.82
N LEU A 48 -8.80 -16.59 -6.74
CA LEU A 48 -8.60 -17.94 -6.23
C LEU A 48 -9.12 -18.02 -4.79
N ILE A 49 -10.06 -18.93 -4.55
CA ILE A 49 -10.59 -19.23 -3.22
C ILE A 49 -9.97 -20.55 -2.76
N LEU A 50 -9.37 -20.52 -1.57
CA LEU A 50 -8.59 -21.62 -1.00
C LEU A 50 -9.23 -22.07 0.33
N PRO A 51 -10.17 -23.03 0.30
CA PRO A 51 -10.75 -23.58 1.52
C PRO A 51 -9.69 -24.18 2.45
N GLU A 52 -9.93 -24.12 3.76
CA GLU A 52 -9.08 -24.74 4.80
C GLU A 52 -7.59 -24.40 4.69
N THR A 53 -7.28 -23.24 4.11
CA THR A 53 -5.91 -22.82 3.80
C THR A 53 -5.52 -21.66 4.68
N THR A 54 -4.38 -21.81 5.38
CA THR A 54 -3.82 -20.71 6.18
C THR A 54 -3.37 -19.58 5.26
N LYS A 55 -3.37 -18.36 5.77
CA LYS A 55 -2.94 -17.17 5.02
C LYS A 55 -1.52 -17.28 4.45
N VAL A 56 -0.61 -17.91 5.19
CA VAL A 56 0.78 -18.15 4.74
C VAL A 56 0.80 -19.16 3.59
N ASN A 57 0.01 -20.23 3.67
CA ASN A 57 -0.07 -21.21 2.58
C ASN A 57 -0.72 -20.62 1.33
N ALA A 58 -1.71 -19.73 1.50
CA ALA A 58 -2.30 -18.97 0.40
C ALA A 58 -1.27 -18.09 -0.31
N LEU A 59 -0.39 -17.41 0.45
CA LEU A 59 0.74 -16.66 -0.11
C LEU A 59 1.66 -17.55 -0.95
N VAL A 60 2.01 -18.74 -0.45
CA VAL A 60 2.90 -19.68 -1.18
C VAL A 60 2.30 -20.11 -2.51
N ILE A 61 0.99 -20.39 -2.55
CA ILE A 61 0.29 -20.74 -3.81
C ILE A 61 0.26 -19.52 -4.75
N ALA A 62 -0.08 -18.34 -4.23
CA ALA A 62 -0.16 -17.12 -5.00
C ALA A 62 1.19 -16.69 -5.60
N GLU A 63 2.29 -16.77 -4.84
CA GLU A 63 3.64 -16.45 -5.33
C GLU A 63 4.10 -17.42 -6.41
N ARG A 64 3.77 -18.70 -6.28
CA ARG A 64 4.08 -19.70 -7.32
C ARG A 64 3.31 -19.44 -8.61
N ILE A 65 2.03 -19.07 -8.53
CA ILE A 65 1.26 -18.63 -9.70
C ILE A 65 1.92 -17.37 -10.30
N ARG A 66 2.28 -16.39 -9.47
CA ARG A 66 2.91 -15.14 -9.91
C ARG A 66 4.21 -15.40 -10.68
N GLN A 67 5.10 -16.23 -10.13
CA GLN A 67 6.37 -16.61 -10.77
C GLN A 67 6.13 -17.29 -12.11
N LYS A 68 5.20 -18.24 -12.20
CA LYS A 68 4.85 -18.90 -13.47
C LYS A 68 4.27 -17.95 -14.51
N VAL A 69 3.52 -16.93 -14.08
CA VAL A 69 3.02 -15.88 -14.98
C VAL A 69 4.15 -14.99 -15.48
N GLU A 70 5.09 -14.63 -14.61
CA GLU A 70 6.29 -13.85 -14.97
C GLU A 70 7.19 -14.60 -15.97
N GLU A 71 7.32 -15.92 -15.82
CA GLU A 71 8.05 -16.82 -16.72
C GLU A 71 7.32 -17.12 -18.04
N LEU A 72 6.08 -16.63 -18.20
CA LEU A 72 5.26 -16.93 -19.36
C LEU A 72 5.78 -16.20 -20.60
N GLU A 73 6.36 -16.96 -21.52
CA GLU A 73 6.68 -16.45 -22.86
C GLU A 73 5.40 -16.42 -23.73
N LEU A 74 4.98 -15.22 -24.09
CA LEU A 74 3.80 -15.01 -24.93
C LEU A 74 4.25 -14.68 -26.36
N VAL A 75 3.67 -15.38 -27.33
CA VAL A 75 3.88 -15.14 -28.75
C VAL A 75 2.52 -14.99 -29.42
N PHE A 76 2.29 -13.84 -30.06
CA PHE A 76 1.06 -13.58 -30.83
C PHE A 76 1.44 -12.87 -32.13
N GLU A 77 0.98 -13.38 -33.27
CA GLU A 77 1.30 -12.84 -34.61
C GLU A 77 2.80 -12.58 -34.84
N GLY A 78 3.65 -13.50 -34.36
CA GLY A 78 5.11 -13.40 -34.50
C GLY A 78 5.78 -12.38 -33.57
N LYS A 79 5.03 -11.68 -32.71
CA LYS A 79 5.58 -10.79 -31.68
C LYS A 79 5.68 -11.52 -30.35
N GLN A 80 6.87 -11.47 -29.74
CA GLN A 80 7.11 -11.99 -28.40
C GLN A 80 6.95 -10.87 -27.37
N PHE A 81 6.31 -11.19 -26.24
CA PHE A 81 6.13 -10.29 -25.10
C PHE A 81 5.97 -11.09 -23.81
N SER A 82 6.00 -10.39 -22.68
CA SER A 82 5.78 -10.97 -21.36
C SER A 82 4.74 -10.15 -20.59
N VAL A 83 4.21 -10.76 -19.53
CA VAL A 83 3.28 -10.13 -18.61
C VAL A 83 3.68 -10.50 -17.19
N THR A 84 3.39 -9.63 -16.23
CA THR A 84 3.53 -9.94 -14.81
C THR A 84 2.17 -9.86 -14.14
N SER A 85 2.06 -10.36 -12.91
CA SER A 85 0.83 -10.27 -12.16
C SER A 85 1.07 -9.74 -10.75
N SER A 86 0.08 -9.01 -10.26
CA SER A 86 0.01 -8.56 -8.87
C SER A 86 -1.21 -9.15 -8.20
N GLY A 87 -1.09 -9.48 -6.92
CA GLY A 87 -2.13 -10.15 -6.15
C GLY A 87 -2.20 -9.69 -4.70
N GLY A 88 -3.40 -9.75 -4.14
CA GLY A 88 -3.64 -9.52 -2.72
C GLY A 88 -4.25 -10.76 -2.07
N VAL A 89 -3.84 -11.07 -0.84
CA VAL A 89 -4.29 -12.25 -0.10
C VAL A 89 -4.96 -11.84 1.21
N ALA A 90 -6.19 -12.25 1.41
CA ALA A 90 -6.92 -12.13 2.67
C ALA A 90 -7.44 -13.50 3.12
N SER A 91 -7.67 -13.65 4.42
CA SER A 91 -8.07 -14.92 5.05
C SER A 91 -9.29 -14.75 5.94
N TYR A 92 -10.21 -15.69 5.85
CA TYR A 92 -11.33 -15.81 6.77
C TYR A 92 -10.99 -16.81 7.89
N PRO A 93 -11.34 -16.54 9.16
CA PRO A 93 -12.01 -15.34 9.67
C PRO A 93 -11.05 -14.22 10.12
N ALA A 94 -9.73 -14.35 9.90
CA ALA A 94 -8.73 -13.46 10.50
C ALA A 94 -8.77 -12.01 9.96
N ASP A 95 -9.09 -11.82 8.68
CA ASP A 95 -9.15 -10.51 8.03
C ASP A 95 -10.59 -9.99 7.85
N ALA A 96 -11.58 -10.88 7.89
CA ALA A 96 -12.96 -10.55 7.56
C ALA A 96 -13.96 -11.50 8.22
N LYS A 97 -15.19 -11.02 8.44
CA LYS A 97 -16.30 -11.80 9.01
C LYS A 97 -17.34 -12.23 7.97
N ASP A 98 -17.24 -11.74 6.74
CA ASP A 98 -18.16 -11.99 5.65
C ASP A 98 -17.44 -11.93 4.30
N VAL A 99 -18.07 -12.47 3.26
CA VAL A 99 -17.49 -12.61 1.91
C VAL A 99 -17.17 -11.25 1.29
N LYS A 100 -18.04 -10.25 1.45
CA LYS A 100 -17.85 -8.93 0.85
C LYS A 100 -16.64 -8.24 1.46
N THR A 101 -16.50 -8.30 2.78
CA THR A 101 -15.34 -7.76 3.48
C THR A 101 -14.08 -8.51 3.10
N LEU A 102 -14.12 -9.84 2.97
CA LEU A 102 -12.96 -10.66 2.58
C LEU A 102 -12.41 -10.26 1.21
N LEU A 103 -13.30 -10.12 0.21
CA LEU A 103 -12.91 -9.67 -1.13
C LEU A 103 -12.32 -8.27 -1.10
N ASN A 104 -12.92 -7.35 -0.34
CA ASN A 104 -12.40 -6.00 -0.18
C ASN A 104 -11.00 -5.98 0.46
N MET A 105 -10.74 -6.84 1.45
CA MET A 105 -9.41 -6.93 2.08
C MET A 105 -8.35 -7.46 1.10
N ALA A 106 -8.71 -8.42 0.23
CA ALA A 106 -7.83 -8.89 -0.83
C ALA A 106 -7.56 -7.79 -1.87
N ASP A 107 -8.58 -7.01 -2.25
CA ASP A 107 -8.45 -5.89 -3.18
C ASP A 107 -7.54 -4.77 -2.64
N VAL A 108 -7.68 -4.42 -1.36
CA VAL A 108 -6.77 -3.47 -0.68
C VAL A 108 -5.31 -3.94 -0.74
N ALA A 109 -5.06 -5.23 -0.49
CA ALA A 109 -3.72 -5.80 -0.59
C ALA A 109 -3.20 -5.81 -2.04
N LEU A 110 -4.06 -6.08 -3.02
CA LEU A 110 -3.73 -6.01 -4.44
C LEU A 110 -3.35 -4.58 -4.85
N TYR A 111 -4.09 -3.58 -4.39
CA TYR A 111 -3.75 -2.18 -4.62
C TYR A 111 -2.35 -1.85 -4.07
N GLN A 112 -2.03 -2.31 -2.86
CA GLN A 112 -0.68 -2.18 -2.28
C GLN A 112 0.39 -2.88 -3.12
N ALA A 113 0.09 -4.04 -3.71
CA ALA A 113 1.02 -4.72 -4.61
C ALA A 113 1.35 -3.85 -5.84
N LYS A 114 0.33 -3.23 -6.44
CA LYS A 114 0.48 -2.34 -7.60
C LYS A 114 1.25 -1.06 -7.26
N GLU A 115 0.93 -0.40 -6.15
CA GLU A 115 1.61 0.82 -5.69
C GLU A 115 3.08 0.59 -5.31
N ASN A 116 3.42 -0.62 -4.87
CA ASN A 116 4.79 -0.97 -4.49
C ASN A 116 5.64 -1.47 -5.67
N GLY A 117 5.22 -1.21 -6.91
CA GLY A 117 6.01 -1.52 -8.10
C GLY A 117 5.59 -2.79 -8.83
N LYS A 118 4.38 -3.29 -8.57
CA LYS A 118 3.77 -4.43 -9.27
C LYS A 118 4.57 -5.74 -9.12
N ASN A 119 4.19 -6.77 -9.88
CA ASN A 119 4.81 -8.08 -9.91
C ASN A 119 5.10 -8.68 -8.52
N ARG A 120 4.09 -8.68 -7.64
CA ARG A 120 4.21 -9.18 -6.27
C ARG A 120 2.88 -9.61 -5.67
N ILE A 121 2.94 -10.47 -4.67
CA ILE A 121 1.80 -10.77 -3.81
C ILE A 121 1.94 -10.03 -2.47
N VAL A 122 0.86 -9.40 -2.01
CA VAL A 122 0.81 -8.76 -0.70
C VAL A 122 -0.23 -9.46 0.17
N LEU A 123 0.16 -9.81 1.39
CA LEU A 123 -0.80 -10.23 2.41
C LEU A 123 -1.52 -8.99 2.93
N HIS A 124 -2.85 -9.05 2.99
CA HIS A 124 -3.63 -8.11 3.79
C HIS A 124 -3.11 -8.15 5.23
N ASN A 125 -3.14 -7.04 5.96
CA ASN A 125 -2.85 -7.03 7.38
C ASN A 125 -3.96 -6.25 8.09
N THR A 126 -4.56 -6.85 9.12
CA THR A 126 -5.69 -6.29 9.88
C THR A 126 -5.30 -5.08 10.72
N ASP A 127 -4.01 -4.78 10.85
CA ASP A 127 -3.55 -3.47 11.29
C ASP A 127 -4.04 -2.42 10.28
N LYS A 128 -5.14 -1.73 10.62
CA LYS A 128 -5.85 -0.68 9.86
C LYS A 128 -5.00 0.56 9.57
N ARG A 129 -3.82 0.37 8.99
CA ARG A 129 -2.85 1.42 8.74
C ARG A 129 -2.32 1.12 7.36
N HIS A 130 -2.91 1.78 6.36
CA HIS A 130 -2.53 1.64 4.95
C HIS A 130 -1.03 1.91 4.69
N TYR A 131 -0.31 2.36 5.71
CA TYR A 131 1.13 2.41 5.78
C TYR A 131 1.56 1.93 7.17
N ILE A 132 2.70 1.24 7.25
CA ILE A 132 3.39 0.91 8.50
C ILE A 132 3.44 2.19 9.35
N ARG A 133 2.78 2.17 10.52
CA ARG A 133 2.92 3.25 11.48
C ARG A 133 4.08 2.94 12.40
N VAL A 134 5.05 3.82 12.37
CA VAL A 134 6.16 3.80 13.32
C VAL A 134 5.76 4.74 14.45
N ASP A 135 5.83 4.23 15.67
CA ASP A 135 5.75 5.08 16.86
C ASP A 135 6.90 6.08 16.78
N PHE A 136 6.56 7.35 16.71
CA PHE A 136 7.51 8.44 16.57
C PHE A 136 7.24 9.43 17.68
N ALA A 137 8.09 9.43 18.70
CA ALA A 137 8.00 10.31 19.87
C ALA A 137 9.03 11.45 19.79
N GLY A 138 9.10 12.12 18.64
CA GLY A 138 10.01 13.25 18.42
C GLY A 138 9.26 14.58 18.33
N ASP A 139 10.02 15.66 18.50
CA ASP A 139 9.50 17.02 18.38
C ASP A 139 9.15 17.34 16.93
N VAL A 140 7.95 17.90 16.73
CA VAL A 140 7.43 18.30 15.43
C VAL A 140 7.15 19.80 15.43
N GLN A 141 7.79 20.52 14.51
CA GLN A 141 7.52 21.92 14.27
C GLN A 141 6.55 22.07 13.09
N ILE A 142 5.43 22.74 13.31
CA ILE A 142 4.38 22.96 12.32
C ILE A 142 4.30 24.46 12.03
N ASN A 143 4.50 24.85 10.78
CA ASN A 143 4.35 26.23 10.32
C ASN A 143 3.16 26.30 9.36
N LYS A 144 2.17 27.13 9.64
CA LYS A 144 1.04 27.35 8.72
C LYS A 144 1.55 28.06 7.47
N ILE A 145 1.28 27.52 6.28
CA ILE A 145 1.82 28.05 5.02
C ILE A 145 1.28 29.46 4.74
N ASP A 146 0.03 29.73 5.11
CA ASP A 146 -0.61 31.03 4.88
C ASP A 146 -0.35 32.06 6.01
N GLN A 147 0.44 31.70 7.04
CA GLN A 147 0.75 32.57 8.19
C GLN A 147 2.21 32.37 8.63
N GLU A 148 3.14 33.13 8.03
CA GLU A 148 4.59 32.98 8.24
C GLU A 148 5.10 33.13 9.69
N ARG A 149 4.27 33.61 10.63
CA ARG A 149 4.65 33.82 12.04
C ARG A 149 3.99 32.84 13.03
N SER A 150 3.17 31.91 12.57
CA SER A 150 2.45 30.96 13.43
C SER A 150 3.15 29.60 13.46
N GLN A 151 4.17 29.48 14.33
CA GLN A 151 4.83 28.21 14.62
C GLN A 151 4.14 27.50 15.79
N VAL A 152 3.72 26.26 15.57
CA VAL A 152 3.17 25.37 16.61
C VAL A 152 4.16 24.24 16.83
N THR A 153 4.43 23.92 18.10
CA THR A 153 5.21 22.73 18.47
C THR A 153 4.23 21.64 18.89
N ALA A 154 4.42 20.45 18.37
CA ALA A 154 3.61 19.27 18.64
C ALA A 154 4.52 18.06 18.92
N GLN A 155 3.98 17.08 19.63
CA GLN A 155 4.64 15.79 19.81
C GLN A 155 4.15 14.83 18.73
N GLY A 156 5.09 14.11 18.12
CA GLY A 156 4.73 12.96 17.30
C GLY A 156 4.04 11.88 18.14
N LYS A 157 3.01 11.24 17.58
CA LYS A 157 2.50 9.96 18.07
C LYS A 157 2.90 8.85 17.11
N ASN A 158 2.40 8.93 15.88
CA ASN A 158 2.56 7.88 14.88
C ASN A 158 2.82 8.48 13.50
N PHE A 159 3.79 7.94 12.78
CA PHE A 159 4.14 8.37 11.43
C PHE A 159 3.93 7.27 10.40
N SER A 160 3.49 7.62 9.19
CA SER A 160 3.19 6.70 8.10
C SER A 160 3.56 7.34 6.74
N ARG A 161 3.58 6.58 5.64
CA ARG A 161 3.96 7.13 4.32
C ARG A 161 3.01 8.22 3.82
N SER A 162 1.74 8.25 4.22
CA SER A 162 0.79 9.30 3.77
C SER A 162 0.54 10.41 4.78
N GLY A 163 1.05 10.30 6.00
CA GLY A 163 0.63 11.22 7.04
C GLY A 163 1.17 10.90 8.42
N LEU A 164 0.94 11.84 9.32
CA LEU A 164 1.44 11.85 10.68
C LEU A 164 0.30 12.19 11.65
N LEU A 165 0.30 11.54 12.81
CA LEU A 165 -0.56 11.86 13.93
C LEU A 165 0.27 12.59 14.99
N LEU A 166 -0.26 13.71 15.46
CA LEU A 166 0.41 14.66 16.34
C LEU A 166 -0.44 14.95 17.56
N GLU A 167 0.21 15.14 18.71
CA GLU A 167 -0.36 15.73 19.91
C GLU A 167 0.02 17.20 20.01
N SER A 168 -0.94 18.09 20.22
CA SER A 168 -0.68 19.52 20.40
C SER A 168 -1.57 20.09 21.50
N THR A 169 -1.06 21.05 22.27
CA THR A 169 -1.87 21.84 23.22
C THR A 169 -2.68 22.94 22.52
N VAL A 170 -2.40 23.22 21.25
CA VAL A 170 -3.06 24.24 20.43
C VAL A 170 -3.71 23.57 19.21
N PRO A 171 -4.98 23.87 18.90
CA PRO A 171 -5.65 23.30 17.73
C PRO A 171 -5.13 23.89 16.42
N ILE A 172 -5.26 23.11 15.35
CA ILE A 172 -5.09 23.58 13.97
C ILE A 172 -6.30 23.11 13.18
N ASP A 173 -6.98 24.05 12.51
CA ASP A 173 -8.24 23.77 11.83
C ASP A 173 -8.05 22.82 10.64
N ILE A 174 -9.04 21.95 10.43
CA ILE A 174 -9.09 21.04 9.27
C ILE A 174 -9.08 21.87 7.98
N GLY A 175 -8.33 21.40 6.97
CA GLY A 175 -8.08 22.09 5.71
C GLY A 175 -6.89 23.05 5.75
N THR A 176 -6.30 23.32 6.94
CA THR A 176 -5.11 24.18 7.03
C THR A 176 -3.92 23.50 6.36
N ARG A 177 -3.28 24.21 5.43
CA ARG A 177 -2.03 23.77 4.82
C ARG A 177 -0.84 24.17 5.68
N VAL A 178 0.03 23.21 5.95
CA VAL A 178 1.15 23.35 6.87
C VAL A 178 2.44 22.82 6.26
N LYS A 179 3.55 23.43 6.66
CA LYS A 179 4.90 22.92 6.48
C LYS A 179 5.34 22.29 7.81
N VAL A 180 5.61 21.00 7.79
CA VAL A 180 5.96 20.21 8.96
C VAL A 180 7.44 19.90 8.90
N LYS A 181 8.15 20.13 10.00
CA LYS A 181 9.56 19.81 10.16
C LYS A 181 9.71 18.82 11.32
N LEU A 182 10.27 17.66 11.00
CA LEU A 182 10.57 16.60 11.96
C LEU A 182 12.00 16.79 12.46
N ALA A 183 12.17 16.92 13.77
CA ALA A 183 13.47 16.99 14.44
C ALA A 183 13.56 15.82 15.43
N ASP A 184 14.05 14.67 14.97
CA ASP A 184 14.43 13.55 15.83
C ASP A 184 15.93 13.66 16.12
N GLN A 185 16.34 13.38 17.36
CA GLN A 185 17.76 13.31 17.72
C GLN A 185 18.51 12.19 16.98
N LYS A 186 17.78 11.21 16.41
CA LYS A 186 18.31 10.11 15.59
C LYS A 186 18.40 10.42 14.10
N LEU A 187 17.93 11.58 13.64
CA LEU A 187 17.99 11.98 12.23
C LEU A 187 19.20 12.88 11.99
N ASP A 188 20.04 12.54 11.00
CA ASP A 188 21.20 13.35 10.61
C ASP A 188 20.80 14.72 10.04
N THR A 189 19.61 14.80 9.41
CA THR A 189 19.06 16.03 8.82
C THR A 189 17.56 16.15 9.13
N PRO A 190 17.08 17.36 9.50
CA PRO A 190 15.65 17.59 9.70
C PRO A 190 14.86 17.43 8.40
N ILE A 191 13.76 16.68 8.46
CA ILE A 191 12.91 16.38 7.31
C ILE A 191 11.78 17.40 7.26
N THR A 192 11.59 18.05 6.10
CA THR A 192 10.55 19.07 5.90
C THR A 192 9.56 18.65 4.82
N MET A 193 8.26 18.75 5.10
CA MET A 193 7.19 18.31 4.20
C MET A 193 5.98 19.26 4.20
N LYS A 194 5.27 19.34 3.08
CA LYS A 194 3.98 20.04 3.00
C LYS A 194 2.84 19.06 3.26
N ALA A 195 1.89 19.46 4.09
CA ALA A 195 0.77 18.65 4.50
C ALA A 195 -0.51 19.48 4.65
N GLU A 196 -1.64 18.80 4.76
CA GLU A 196 -2.94 19.37 5.09
C GLU A 196 -3.45 18.73 6.37
N VAL A 197 -4.04 19.52 7.25
CA VAL A 197 -4.77 18.98 8.40
C VAL A 197 -6.06 18.34 7.91
N VAL A 198 -6.20 17.03 8.08
CA VAL A 198 -7.38 16.28 7.65
C VAL A 198 -8.23 15.80 8.81
N ARG A 199 -7.71 15.89 10.04
CA ARG A 199 -8.40 15.50 11.27
C ARG A 199 -7.96 16.36 12.44
N LEU A 200 -8.93 16.77 13.24
CA LEU A 200 -8.72 17.43 14.53
C LEU A 200 -9.68 16.79 15.54
N GLU A 201 -9.15 16.25 16.62
CA GLU A 201 -9.92 15.68 17.73
C GLU A 201 -9.49 16.33 19.04
N LYS A 202 -10.46 16.70 19.88
CA LYS A 202 -10.22 17.41 21.14
C LYS A 202 -10.30 16.43 22.31
N PHE A 203 -9.30 16.48 23.17
CA PHE A 203 -9.25 15.84 24.48
C PHE A 203 -9.27 16.90 25.59
N ASP A 204 -9.33 16.45 26.85
CA ASP A 204 -9.42 17.34 28.01
C ASP A 204 -8.22 18.29 28.14
N SER A 205 -7.03 17.84 27.76
CA SER A 205 -5.76 18.58 27.92
C SER A 205 -5.01 18.87 26.62
N HIS A 206 -5.43 18.30 25.49
CA HIS A 206 -4.72 18.38 24.21
C HIS A 206 -5.63 18.14 23.01
N TYR A 207 -5.04 18.23 21.82
CA TYR A 207 -5.64 17.93 20.55
C TYR A 207 -4.83 16.87 19.81
N ASP A 208 -5.52 15.89 19.23
CA ASP A 208 -4.94 15.02 18.24
C ASP A 208 -5.17 15.61 16.85
N ILE A 209 -4.07 15.82 16.13
CA ILE A 209 -4.06 16.43 14.81
C ILE A 209 -3.53 15.41 13.81
N GLY A 210 -4.40 15.00 12.89
CA GLY A 210 -4.03 14.15 11.76
C GLY A 210 -3.69 15.00 10.55
N ILE A 211 -2.48 14.83 10.02
CA ILE A 211 -2.04 15.51 8.80
C ILE A 211 -1.82 14.52 7.66
N SER A 212 -2.22 14.90 6.45
CA SER A 212 -1.98 14.16 5.20
C SER A 212 -0.96 14.90 4.35
N PHE A 213 0.04 14.21 3.81
CA PHE A 213 1.06 14.84 2.97
C PHE A 213 0.47 15.22 1.60
N LEU A 214 0.77 16.43 1.11
CA LEU A 214 0.16 16.99 -0.11
C LEU A 214 1.01 16.77 -1.36
N GLU A 215 2.34 16.86 -1.28
CA GLU A 215 3.27 16.61 -2.40
C GLU A 215 4.66 16.18 -1.90
N PHE A 216 5.28 15.17 -2.54
CA PHE A 216 6.67 14.73 -2.32
C PHE A 216 7.61 15.40 -3.32
N ASN A 217 7.75 16.72 -3.30
CA ASN A 217 8.61 17.38 -4.29
C ASN A 217 10.10 17.45 -3.91
N ASP A 218 10.46 17.24 -2.65
CA ASP A 218 11.88 17.37 -2.22
C ASP A 218 12.37 16.24 -1.30
N ILE A 219 11.56 15.20 -1.06
CA ILE A 219 11.96 14.05 -0.24
C ILE A 219 11.52 12.78 -0.93
N SER A 220 12.49 11.99 -1.40
CA SER A 220 12.20 10.72 -2.05
C SER A 220 11.50 9.77 -1.06
N GLY A 221 10.61 8.90 -1.55
CA GLY A 221 10.00 7.86 -0.70
C GLY A 221 11.04 7.01 0.06
N ASN A 222 12.26 6.91 -0.47
CA ASN A 222 13.41 6.28 0.16
C ASN A 222 13.98 7.06 1.36
N GLU A 223 14.02 8.39 1.32
CA GLU A 223 14.47 9.21 2.46
C GLU A 223 13.48 9.14 3.63
N LEU A 224 12.18 9.14 3.32
CA LEU A 224 11.12 8.93 4.30
C LEU A 224 11.23 7.52 4.94
N ALA A 225 11.48 6.49 4.11
CA ALA A 225 11.70 5.12 4.58
C ALA A 225 12.99 4.96 5.41
N ASN A 226 14.08 5.64 5.02
CA ASN A 226 15.33 5.64 5.76
C ASN A 226 15.20 6.34 7.12
N ALA A 227 14.48 7.45 7.17
CA ALA A 227 14.17 8.16 8.41
C ALA A 227 13.36 7.28 9.39
N LEU A 228 12.37 6.58 8.84
CA LEU A 228 11.58 5.60 9.59
C LEU A 228 12.45 4.47 10.15
N THR A 229 13.38 3.96 9.35
CA THR A 229 14.27 2.86 9.74
C THR A 229 15.26 3.27 10.83
N LYS A 230 15.75 4.51 10.82
CA LYS A 230 16.67 5.05 11.85
C LYS A 230 15.97 5.31 13.19
N SER A 231 14.73 5.79 13.17
CA SER A 231 13.93 6.02 14.38
C SER A 231 13.55 4.69 15.09
N LEU A 232 13.27 3.64 14.30
CA LEU A 232 12.87 2.29 14.73
C LEU A 232 13.95 1.46 15.42
N LEU A 233 15.24 1.77 15.24
CA LEU A 233 16.32 0.98 15.84
C LEU A 233 16.78 1.65 17.14
N PRO A 234 16.86 0.93 18.27
CA PRO A 234 17.65 1.41 19.40
C PRO A 234 19.09 1.58 18.93
N SER A 235 19.70 2.71 19.29
CA SER A 235 21.13 2.92 19.12
C SER A 235 21.85 1.70 19.70
N ARG A 236 22.70 1.06 18.90
CA ARG A 236 23.63 0.05 19.41
C ARG A 236 24.57 0.66 20.43
#